data_AF-A0A317CEB0-F1
#
_entry.id   AF-A0A317CEB0-F1
#
_cell.length_a   1.000
_cell.length_b   1.000
_cell.length_c   1.000
_cell.angle_alpha   90.00
_cell.angle_beta   90.00
_cell.angle_gamma   90.00
#
_symmetry.space_group_name_H-M   'P 1'
#
loop_
_entity.id
_entity.type
_entity.pdbx_description
1 polymer ?
#
loop_
_entity_poly.entity_id
_entity_poly.type
_entity_poly.pdbx_seq_one_letter_code
_entity_poly.pdbx_strand_id
1 'polypeptide(L)'
;MAGMIPREFIDQLLARCDIVDVINARVPLKKHGREYQACCPFHNEKTPSFTVSPNKQFYHCFGCGVNGSAISFLMEYEHLDFVEAIESLASSLGLEVPREEGKKRNPQRQIRNKGLIELMEEASNYYQGQLRANAAAVEYLKNRGLSGEIAQSYGLGYSQQSWDAVIKHLSARYRPEQIVESGLAIAKDNGGSYDRYRDRIMFPIRNRKGQVIGFGGRVMGDDTPKYINSPETPLFHKGNELYGLYEARNATRKLERIVVVEGYMDVISLAQFGITYAVATLGTATTQQHIETLYRTVPEIVFCFDGDRAGKEAAWRALENTLPVLRDDKAISFLFLPQGEDPDSLVRSIGKEAFEQELSDAISLSSYFLKALGEQFNVSNNEGKARYVNEANKLLKVVPESLLKDQLIQDISKLTGVEKANILKRQEVNSDQQEPMRGAARAKTYQHSVTHPPIRYACILLLNKPSLIEFVKNPERIAYTNLPGTDLLATLIESIEESPHINAVTLLERWRYTELEPQLLELMKWQPASDDEEIQAREFKGCLVSIDKQSRKYHLERLLHKESTSGLSEQERSDEIFLNRQLCKQ
;
A
#
# COMPACT_ATOMS: atom_id res chain seq x y z
N MET A 1 -8.22 -5.24 11.56
CA MET A 1 -7.06 -6.14 11.75
C MET A 1 -7.53 -7.54 12.07
N ALA A 2 -7.44 -8.47 11.11
CA ALA A 2 -7.81 -9.87 11.31
C ALA A 2 -6.69 -10.59 12.08
N GLY A 3 -7.02 -11.21 13.21
CA GLY A 3 -6.14 -12.11 13.98
C GLY A 3 -4.92 -11.43 14.61
N MET A 4 -5.11 -10.71 15.72
CA MET A 4 -4.01 -10.18 16.53
C MET A 4 -3.11 -11.33 17.00
N ILE A 5 -1.97 -11.48 16.33
CA ILE A 5 -0.82 -12.23 16.83
C ILE A 5 -0.18 -11.33 17.89
N PRO A 6 0.07 -11.83 19.12
CA PRO A 6 0.69 -11.02 20.16
C PRO A 6 1.98 -10.40 19.65
N ARG A 7 2.17 -9.10 19.88
CA ARG A 7 3.39 -8.39 19.48
C ARG A 7 4.64 -9.10 20.02
N GLU A 8 4.58 -9.54 21.26
CA GLU A 8 5.63 -10.32 21.91
C GLU A 8 6.01 -11.59 21.12
N PHE A 9 5.05 -12.25 20.48
CA PHE A 9 5.36 -13.42 19.65
C PHE A 9 6.05 -13.03 18.35
N ILE A 10 5.61 -11.94 17.70
CA ILE A 10 6.27 -11.43 16.50
C ILE A 10 7.71 -11.07 16.83
N ASP A 11 7.95 -10.41 17.96
CA ASP A 11 9.28 -10.07 18.44
C ASP A 11 10.14 -11.32 18.68
N GLN A 12 9.59 -12.34 19.34
CA GLN A 12 10.27 -13.63 19.56
C GLN A 12 10.56 -14.38 18.26
N LEU A 13 9.63 -14.33 17.30
CA LEU A 13 9.77 -14.97 16.01
C LEU A 13 10.91 -14.34 15.21
N LEU A 14 10.95 -13.00 15.15
CA LEU A 14 12.02 -12.26 14.48
C LEU A 14 13.37 -12.47 15.17
N ALA A 15 13.41 -12.55 16.51
CA ALA A 15 14.64 -12.82 17.25
C ALA A 15 15.22 -14.22 16.97
N ARG A 16 14.40 -15.19 16.57
CA ARG A 16 14.82 -16.57 16.23
C ARG A 16 15.05 -16.77 14.73
N CYS A 17 14.57 -15.86 13.91
CA CYS A 17 14.71 -15.90 12.46
C CYS A 17 16.06 -15.32 12.06
N ASP A 18 16.78 -16.00 11.16
CA ASP A 18 17.85 -15.37 10.38
C ASP A 18 17.35 -15.05 8.98
N ILE A 19 17.28 -13.76 8.65
CA ILE A 19 16.87 -13.26 7.34
C ILE A 19 17.75 -13.81 6.22
N VAL A 20 19.04 -14.08 6.48
CA VAL A 20 19.95 -14.64 5.49
C VAL A 20 19.46 -16.01 5.08
N ASP A 21 19.07 -16.86 6.03
CA ASP A 21 18.57 -18.21 5.76
C ASP A 21 17.23 -18.18 5.01
N VAL A 22 16.31 -17.30 5.45
CA VAL A 22 14.99 -17.14 4.82
C VAL A 22 15.12 -16.75 3.35
N ILE A 23 15.99 -15.79 3.06
CA ILE A 23 16.20 -15.30 1.70
C ILE A 23 17.03 -16.29 0.90
N ASN A 24 18.12 -16.82 1.45
CA ASN A 24 19.04 -17.72 0.74
C ASN A 24 18.37 -19.03 0.28
N ALA A 25 17.33 -19.49 0.99
CA ALA A 25 16.49 -20.61 0.57
C ALA A 25 15.76 -20.38 -0.76
N ARG A 26 15.58 -19.12 -1.19
CA ARG A 26 14.82 -18.72 -2.38
C ARG A 26 15.68 -18.01 -3.41
N VAL A 27 16.61 -17.19 -2.95
CA VAL A 27 17.49 -16.35 -3.76
C VAL A 27 18.94 -16.59 -3.31
N PRO A 28 19.78 -17.24 -4.13
CA PRO A 28 21.15 -17.56 -3.73
C PRO A 28 21.97 -16.30 -3.38
N LEU A 29 22.33 -16.17 -2.11
CA LEU A 29 23.08 -15.05 -1.57
C LEU A 29 24.60 -15.31 -1.61
N LYS A 30 25.39 -14.30 -1.95
CA LYS A 30 26.85 -14.33 -1.88
C LYS A 30 27.35 -13.35 -0.82
N LYS A 31 28.24 -13.80 0.06
CA LYS A 31 28.84 -12.94 1.08
C LYS A 31 29.73 -11.87 0.43
N HIS A 32 29.53 -10.61 0.80
CA HIS A 32 30.29 -9.46 0.32
C HIS A 32 30.62 -8.51 1.49
N GLY A 33 31.81 -8.68 2.06
CA GLY A 33 32.20 -7.99 3.29
C GLY A 33 31.36 -8.46 4.49
N ARG A 34 30.67 -7.51 5.13
CA ARG A 34 29.77 -7.73 6.28
C ARG A 34 28.35 -8.15 5.88
N GLU A 35 28.03 -7.95 4.61
CA GLU A 35 26.68 -8.10 4.06
C GLU A 35 26.62 -9.31 3.12
N TYR A 36 25.42 -9.67 2.70
CA TYR A 36 25.18 -10.61 1.61
C TYR A 36 24.57 -9.88 0.42
N GLN A 37 24.88 -10.35 -0.80
CA GLN A 37 24.42 -9.74 -2.03
C GLN A 37 23.88 -10.76 -3.02
N ALA A 38 22.87 -10.35 -3.79
CA ALA A 38 22.35 -11.07 -4.95
C ALA A 38 21.83 -10.10 -6.02
N CYS A 39 21.50 -10.63 -7.19
CA CYS A 39 20.60 -9.91 -8.10
C CYS A 39 19.21 -9.88 -7.47
N CYS A 40 18.55 -8.74 -7.54
CA CYS A 40 17.25 -8.56 -6.93
C CYS A 40 16.21 -9.52 -7.53
N PRO A 41 15.43 -10.23 -6.70
CA PRO A 41 14.33 -11.05 -7.20
C PRO A 41 13.12 -10.23 -7.66
N PHE A 42 13.06 -8.94 -7.30
CA PHE A 42 11.90 -8.07 -7.51
C PHE A 42 12.03 -7.17 -8.75
N HIS A 43 13.23 -7.08 -9.35
CA HIS A 43 13.43 -6.41 -10.63
C HIS A 43 14.54 -7.09 -11.42
N ASN A 44 14.55 -6.91 -12.74
CA ASN A 44 15.54 -7.54 -13.59
C ASN A 44 16.84 -6.72 -13.64
N GLU A 45 17.96 -7.31 -13.24
CA GLU A 45 19.28 -6.68 -13.31
C GLU A 45 20.38 -7.71 -13.61
N LYS A 46 21.52 -7.22 -14.11
CA LYS A 46 22.70 -8.04 -14.39
C LYS A 46 23.78 -7.95 -13.30
N THR A 47 23.73 -6.90 -12.50
CA THR A 47 24.70 -6.62 -11.43
C THR A 47 23.99 -6.71 -10.09
N PRO A 48 24.55 -7.39 -9.08
CA PRO A 48 23.93 -7.49 -7.76
C PRO A 48 23.67 -6.12 -7.12
N SER A 49 22.42 -5.78 -6.84
CA SER A 49 22.05 -4.60 -6.05
C SER A 49 21.21 -4.92 -4.82
N PHE A 50 20.80 -6.18 -4.65
CA PHE A 50 20.04 -6.65 -3.50
C PHE A 50 20.99 -7.03 -2.37
N THR A 51 20.95 -6.27 -1.28
CA THR A 51 21.83 -6.44 -0.13
C THR A 51 21.03 -6.90 1.08
N VAL A 52 21.55 -7.87 1.82
CA VAL A 52 20.95 -8.42 3.05
C VAL A 52 21.95 -8.27 4.19
N SER A 53 21.49 -7.61 5.25
CA SER A 53 22.28 -7.31 6.44
C SER A 53 21.96 -8.31 7.55
N PRO A 54 22.91 -9.20 7.92
CA PRO A 54 22.71 -10.14 9.02
C PRO A 54 22.58 -9.41 10.36
N ASN A 55 23.34 -8.32 10.55
CA ASN A 55 23.31 -7.57 11.80
C ASN A 55 21.97 -6.86 12.01
N LYS A 56 21.47 -6.20 10.98
CA LYS A 56 20.19 -5.47 11.04
C LYS A 56 18.97 -6.36 10.82
N GLN A 57 19.17 -7.63 10.43
CA GLN A 57 18.11 -8.55 10.02
C GLN A 57 17.17 -7.93 8.96
N PHE A 58 17.76 -7.27 7.97
CA PHE A 58 17.07 -6.38 7.02
C PHE A 58 17.64 -6.52 5.60
N TYR A 59 16.79 -6.44 4.57
CA TYR A 59 17.22 -6.36 3.18
C TYR A 59 16.90 -5.00 2.56
N HIS A 60 17.72 -4.59 1.59
CA HIS A 60 17.47 -3.43 0.76
C HIS A 60 18.06 -3.64 -0.64
N CYS A 61 17.26 -3.31 -1.66
CA CYS A 61 17.72 -3.26 -3.03
C CYS A 61 18.11 -1.83 -3.42
N PHE A 62 19.37 -1.62 -3.77
CA PHE A 62 19.86 -0.34 -4.25
C PHE A 62 19.44 -0.02 -5.70
N GLY A 63 18.93 -0.99 -6.45
CA GLY A 63 18.41 -0.80 -7.81
C GLY A 63 16.96 -0.29 -7.83
N CYS A 64 16.04 -1.04 -7.23
CA CYS A 64 14.60 -0.70 -7.26
C CYS A 64 14.04 -0.12 -5.95
N GLY A 65 14.83 -0.07 -4.88
CA GLY A 65 14.44 0.52 -3.60
C GLY A 65 13.62 -0.39 -2.69
N VAL A 66 13.21 -1.58 -3.13
CA VAL A 66 12.47 -2.53 -2.28
C VAL A 66 13.30 -2.94 -1.07
N ASN A 67 12.66 -3.00 0.11
CA ASN A 67 13.35 -3.22 1.37
C ASN A 67 12.39 -3.79 2.43
N GLY A 68 12.94 -4.34 3.51
CA GLY A 68 12.14 -4.82 4.64
C GLY A 68 12.79 -5.95 5.43
N SER A 69 11.97 -6.55 6.29
CA SER A 69 12.29 -7.72 7.12
C SER A 69 12.10 -9.04 6.37
N ALA A 70 12.41 -10.17 7.03
CA ALA A 70 12.05 -11.50 6.54
C ALA A 70 10.53 -11.66 6.27
N ILE A 71 9.67 -11.07 7.11
CA ILE A 71 8.21 -11.08 6.91
C ILE A 71 7.86 -10.33 5.62
N SER A 72 8.45 -9.14 5.44
CA SER A 72 8.24 -8.32 4.23
C SER A 72 8.66 -9.07 2.97
N PHE A 73 9.80 -9.76 3.03
CA PHE A 73 10.31 -10.56 1.93
C PHE A 73 9.32 -11.67 1.54
N LEU A 74 8.79 -12.43 2.51
CA LEU A 74 7.82 -13.50 2.26
C LEU A 74 6.50 -12.95 1.69
N MET A 75 6.03 -11.81 2.20
CA MET A 75 4.84 -11.15 1.67
C MET A 75 5.01 -10.77 0.20
N GLU A 76 6.13 -10.17 -0.16
CA GLU A 76 6.37 -9.73 -1.54
C GLU A 76 6.75 -10.89 -2.47
N TYR A 77 7.66 -11.76 -2.05
CA TYR A 77 8.22 -12.85 -2.87
C TYR A 77 7.26 -14.04 -3.02
N GLU A 78 6.57 -14.43 -1.96
CA GLU A 78 5.62 -15.55 -1.97
C GLU A 78 4.15 -15.11 -2.03
N HIS A 79 3.90 -13.80 -2.09
CA HIS A 79 2.56 -13.21 -2.18
C HIS A 79 1.65 -13.59 -1.01
N LEU A 80 2.25 -13.78 0.16
CA LEU A 80 1.57 -14.10 1.41
C LEU A 80 0.96 -12.84 2.02
N ASP A 81 -0.18 -13.00 2.70
CA ASP A 81 -0.63 -11.97 3.63
C ASP A 81 0.26 -11.91 4.88
N PHE A 82 0.12 -10.87 5.72
CA PHE A 82 0.98 -10.69 6.90
C PHE A 82 0.90 -11.87 7.89
N VAL A 83 -0.30 -12.41 8.11
CA VAL A 83 -0.51 -13.53 9.05
C VAL A 83 0.06 -14.81 8.46
N GLU A 84 -0.13 -15.04 7.16
CA GLU A 84 0.44 -16.16 6.43
C GLU A 84 1.97 -16.10 6.39
N ALA A 85 2.56 -14.92 6.22
CA ALA A 85 4.00 -14.74 6.28
C ALA A 85 4.55 -15.08 7.68
N ILE A 86 3.86 -14.65 8.75
CA ILE A 86 4.20 -15.03 10.13
C ILE A 86 4.03 -16.53 10.35
N GLU A 87 2.94 -17.14 9.88
CA GLU A 87 2.70 -18.58 9.99
C GLU A 87 3.76 -19.40 9.22
N SER A 88 4.11 -18.97 8.01
CA SER A 88 5.13 -19.59 7.17
C SER A 88 6.49 -19.55 7.87
N LEU A 89 6.86 -18.37 8.40
CA LEU A 89 8.10 -18.18 9.13
C LEU A 89 8.12 -19.00 10.43
N ALA A 90 7.04 -18.97 11.21
CA ALA A 90 6.92 -19.75 12.45
C ALA A 90 7.01 -21.25 12.18
N SER A 91 6.32 -21.74 11.15
CA SER A 91 6.38 -23.14 10.73
C SER A 91 7.80 -23.57 10.33
N SER A 92 8.56 -22.69 9.66
CA SER A 92 9.95 -22.99 9.27
C SER A 92 10.88 -23.14 10.48
N LEU A 93 10.52 -22.52 11.61
CA LEU A 93 11.24 -22.59 12.89
C LEU A 93 10.62 -23.61 13.87
N GLY A 94 9.59 -24.35 13.45
CA GLY A 94 8.88 -25.31 14.31
C GLY A 94 8.12 -24.66 15.46
N LEU A 95 7.70 -23.40 15.32
CA LEU A 95 6.97 -22.64 16.33
C LEU A 95 5.48 -22.60 16.02
N GLU A 96 4.66 -22.77 17.06
CA GLU A 96 3.22 -22.51 16.97
C GLU A 96 2.96 -21.02 17.23
N VAL A 97 2.12 -20.40 16.39
CA VAL A 97 1.73 -19.00 16.54
C VAL A 97 0.64 -18.87 17.64
N PRO A 98 0.94 -18.25 18.81
CA PRO A 98 -0.03 -17.99 19.85
C PRO A 98 -1.05 -16.96 19.37
N ARG A 99 -2.28 -17.11 19.82
CA ARG A 99 -3.41 -16.26 19.43
C ARG A 99 -4.21 -15.96 20.68
N GLU A 100 -4.64 -14.70 20.82
CA GLU A 100 -5.47 -14.30 21.95
C GLU A 100 -6.70 -15.22 22.11
N GLU A 101 -6.98 -15.57 23.37
CA GLU A 101 -8.11 -16.41 23.78
C GLU A 101 -9.43 -15.72 23.45
N GLY A 102 -9.89 -15.93 22.23
CA GLY A 102 -11.11 -15.33 21.68
C GLY A 102 -11.15 -15.40 20.15
N LYS A 103 -9.99 -15.55 19.50
CA LYS A 103 -9.87 -15.74 18.05
C LYS A 103 -8.77 -16.76 17.71
N LYS A 104 -8.83 -17.96 18.30
CA LYS A 104 -8.25 -19.13 17.61
C LYS A 104 -8.78 -19.07 16.17
N ARG A 105 -7.93 -18.99 15.12
CA ARG A 105 -8.43 -19.40 13.79
C ARG A 105 -8.87 -20.82 14.02
N ASN A 106 -10.17 -21.03 14.06
CA ASN A 106 -10.74 -22.34 14.29
C ASN A 106 -10.11 -23.24 13.22
N PRO A 107 -9.37 -24.31 13.56
CA PRO A 107 -8.85 -25.24 12.55
C PRO A 107 -9.96 -25.68 11.60
N GLN A 108 -11.20 -25.75 12.12
CA GLN A 108 -12.41 -25.98 11.32
C GLN A 108 -12.67 -24.87 10.30
N ARG A 109 -12.36 -23.59 10.56
CA ARG A 109 -12.49 -22.48 9.59
C ARG A 109 -11.45 -22.59 8.46
N GLN A 110 -10.21 -22.98 8.75
CA GLN A 110 -9.21 -23.21 7.70
C GLN A 110 -9.57 -24.43 6.85
N ILE A 111 -9.95 -25.55 7.48
CA ILE A 111 -10.45 -26.75 6.78
C ILE A 111 -11.69 -26.40 5.95
N ARG A 112 -12.62 -25.62 6.51
CA ARG A 112 -13.82 -25.14 5.81
C ARG A 112 -13.46 -24.28 4.61
N ASN A 113 -12.61 -23.27 4.76
CA ASN A 113 -12.18 -22.40 3.66
C ASN A 113 -11.45 -23.20 2.58
N LYS A 114 -10.58 -24.14 2.95
CA LYS A 114 -9.92 -25.04 2.00
C LYS A 114 -10.94 -25.86 1.22
N GLY A 115 -11.92 -26.46 1.90
CA GLY A 115 -13.00 -27.21 1.25
C GLY A 115 -13.87 -26.33 0.33
N LEU A 116 -14.12 -25.06 0.70
CA LEU A 116 -14.83 -24.11 -0.17
C LEU A 116 -13.99 -23.72 -1.39
N ILE A 117 -12.68 -23.56 -1.26
CA ILE A 117 -11.79 -23.29 -2.42
C ILE A 117 -11.81 -24.47 -3.39
N GLU A 118 -11.70 -25.70 -2.89
CA GLU A 118 -11.79 -26.92 -3.72
C GLU A 118 -13.13 -27.00 -4.46
N LEU A 119 -14.24 -26.65 -3.78
CA LEU A 119 -15.58 -26.57 -4.38
C LEU A 119 -15.64 -25.52 -5.50
N MET A 120 -15.06 -24.34 -5.28
CA MET A 120 -15.05 -23.26 -6.28
C MET A 120 -14.21 -23.60 -7.51
N GLU A 121 -13.08 -24.27 -7.34
CA GLU A 121 -12.26 -24.79 -8.45
C GLU A 121 -13.02 -25.84 -9.26
N GLU A 122 -13.72 -26.76 -8.59
CA GLU A 122 -14.58 -27.74 -9.27
C GLU A 122 -15.69 -27.07 -10.07
N ALA A 123 -16.37 -26.08 -9.47
CA ALA A 123 -17.39 -25.30 -10.16
C ALA A 123 -16.83 -24.55 -11.38
N SER A 124 -15.62 -23.98 -11.26
CA SER A 124 -14.93 -23.31 -12.37
C SER A 124 -14.66 -24.29 -13.52
N ASN A 125 -14.12 -25.47 -13.23
CA ASN A 125 -13.88 -26.51 -14.22
C ASN A 125 -15.18 -27.00 -14.88
N TYR A 126 -16.24 -27.15 -14.09
CA TYR A 126 -17.57 -27.47 -14.59
C TYR A 126 -18.07 -26.43 -15.58
N TYR A 127 -18.07 -25.14 -15.22
CA TYR A 127 -18.52 -24.07 -16.10
C TYR A 127 -17.67 -23.95 -17.38
N GLN A 128 -16.36 -24.14 -17.30
CA GLN A 128 -15.48 -24.17 -18.48
C GLN A 128 -15.84 -25.35 -19.41
N GLY A 129 -16.13 -26.53 -18.84
CA GLY A 129 -16.63 -27.68 -19.59
C GLY A 129 -17.96 -27.38 -20.29
N GLN A 130 -18.88 -26.73 -19.57
CA GLN A 130 -20.17 -26.31 -20.13
C GLN A 130 -20.04 -25.28 -21.25
N LEU A 131 -19.07 -24.36 -21.17
CA LEU A 131 -18.81 -23.41 -22.25
C LEU A 131 -18.36 -24.16 -23.52
N ARG A 132 -17.41 -25.09 -23.41
CA ARG A 132 -16.92 -25.87 -24.55
C ARG A 132 -18.03 -26.71 -25.20
N ALA A 133 -18.99 -27.17 -24.42
CA ALA A 133 -20.11 -27.98 -24.89
C ALA A 133 -21.27 -27.16 -25.47
N ASN A 134 -21.29 -25.83 -25.31
CA ASN A 134 -22.39 -24.98 -25.75
C ASN A 134 -21.97 -24.08 -26.92
N ALA A 135 -22.38 -24.45 -28.14
CA ALA A 135 -22.04 -23.72 -29.36
C ALA A 135 -22.54 -22.26 -29.34
N ALA A 136 -23.72 -21.98 -28.77
CA ALA A 136 -24.28 -20.63 -28.70
C ALA A 136 -23.45 -19.72 -27.79
N ALA A 137 -23.00 -20.23 -26.64
CA ALA A 137 -22.14 -19.49 -25.71
C ALA A 137 -20.74 -19.23 -26.31
N VAL A 138 -20.17 -20.19 -27.03
CA VAL A 138 -18.92 -20.00 -27.77
C VAL A 138 -19.09 -18.94 -28.85
N GLU A 139 -20.17 -19.02 -29.64
CA GLU A 139 -20.43 -18.07 -30.71
C GLU A 139 -20.68 -16.65 -30.17
N TYR A 140 -21.33 -16.54 -29.02
CA TYR A 140 -21.47 -15.27 -28.31
C TYR A 140 -20.11 -14.62 -27.99
N LEU A 141 -19.15 -15.38 -27.44
CA LEU A 141 -17.80 -14.86 -27.14
C LEU A 141 -17.02 -14.50 -28.41
N LYS A 142 -17.17 -15.28 -29.48
CA LYS A 142 -16.56 -14.97 -30.79
C LYS A 142 -17.13 -13.71 -31.42
N ASN A 143 -18.44 -13.50 -31.35
CA ASN A 143 -19.09 -12.26 -31.79
C ASN A 143 -18.63 -11.06 -30.94
N ARG A 144 -18.21 -11.33 -29.70
CA ARG A 144 -17.50 -10.39 -28.83
C ARG A 144 -16.00 -10.31 -29.13
N GLY A 145 -15.50 -10.87 -30.22
CA GLY A 145 -14.09 -10.76 -30.62
C GLY A 145 -13.10 -11.46 -29.69
N LEU A 146 -13.56 -12.34 -28.80
CA LEU A 146 -12.70 -13.02 -27.84
C LEU A 146 -12.19 -14.34 -28.42
N SER A 147 -10.87 -14.53 -28.37
CA SER A 147 -10.23 -15.78 -28.75
C SER A 147 -10.41 -16.87 -27.70
N GLY A 148 -10.26 -18.13 -28.13
CA GLY A 148 -10.26 -19.28 -27.22
C GLY A 148 -9.09 -19.25 -26.21
N GLU A 149 -7.95 -18.68 -26.59
CA GLU A 149 -6.77 -18.52 -25.73
C GLU A 149 -7.03 -17.55 -24.58
N ILE A 150 -7.63 -16.40 -24.87
CA ILE A 150 -8.05 -15.44 -23.85
C ILE A 150 -9.14 -16.03 -22.96
N ALA A 151 -10.14 -16.69 -23.55
CA ALA A 151 -11.19 -17.35 -22.79
C ALA A 151 -10.62 -18.41 -21.83
N GLN A 152 -9.62 -19.18 -22.27
CA GLN A 152 -8.91 -20.15 -21.42
C GLN A 152 -8.08 -19.47 -20.32
N SER A 153 -7.32 -18.43 -20.66
CA SER A 153 -6.43 -17.73 -19.72
C SER A 153 -7.20 -17.14 -18.53
N TYR A 154 -8.36 -16.53 -18.80
CA TYR A 154 -9.27 -15.99 -17.79
C TYR A 154 -10.26 -17.02 -17.23
N GLY A 155 -10.18 -18.29 -17.66
CA GLY A 155 -11.02 -19.38 -17.15
C GLY A 155 -12.52 -19.20 -17.42
N LEU A 156 -12.90 -18.54 -18.53
CA LEU A 156 -14.29 -18.27 -18.85
C LEU A 156 -15.12 -19.56 -18.95
N GLY A 157 -16.33 -19.49 -18.42
CA GLY A 157 -17.26 -20.62 -18.40
C GLY A 157 -18.66 -20.23 -18.83
N TYR A 158 -19.59 -21.19 -18.73
CA TYR A 158 -21.00 -20.99 -19.01
C TYR A 158 -21.86 -21.72 -17.98
N SER A 159 -22.84 -21.01 -17.42
CA SER A 159 -23.88 -21.59 -16.56
C SER A 159 -25.11 -21.91 -17.42
N GLN A 160 -25.58 -23.15 -17.34
CA GLN A 160 -26.72 -23.61 -18.15
C GLN A 160 -28.02 -22.89 -17.75
N GLN A 161 -28.99 -22.85 -18.67
CA GLN A 161 -30.36 -22.44 -18.38
C GLN A 161 -31.10 -23.52 -17.56
N SER A 162 -30.68 -23.72 -16.31
CA SER A 162 -31.25 -24.69 -15.39
C SER A 162 -31.31 -24.13 -13.97
N TRP A 163 -32.23 -24.62 -13.15
CA TRP A 163 -32.40 -24.19 -11.76
C TRP A 163 -31.49 -24.93 -10.77
N ASP A 164 -30.85 -26.03 -11.18
CA ASP A 164 -30.12 -26.92 -10.26
C ASP A 164 -28.94 -27.65 -10.92
N ALA A 165 -28.42 -27.17 -12.05
CA ALA A 165 -27.35 -27.83 -12.80
C ALA A 165 -26.03 -27.87 -12.02
N VAL A 166 -25.57 -26.74 -11.47
CA VAL A 166 -24.33 -26.74 -10.67
C VAL A 166 -24.55 -27.42 -9.32
N ILE A 167 -25.72 -27.26 -8.71
CA ILE A 167 -26.07 -27.97 -7.47
C ILE A 167 -25.99 -29.49 -7.69
N LYS A 168 -26.62 -30.02 -8.74
CA LYS A 168 -26.58 -31.46 -9.06
C LYS A 168 -25.15 -31.95 -9.28
N HIS A 169 -24.33 -31.17 -9.98
CA HIS A 169 -22.93 -31.52 -10.22
C HIS A 169 -22.14 -31.61 -8.92
N LEU A 170 -22.22 -30.58 -8.07
CA LEU A 170 -21.46 -30.48 -6.82
C LEU A 170 -21.99 -31.39 -5.70
N SER A 171 -23.27 -31.77 -5.73
CA SER A 171 -23.89 -32.63 -4.71
C SER A 171 -23.28 -34.02 -4.63
N ALA A 172 -22.49 -34.44 -5.63
CA ALA A 172 -21.72 -35.68 -5.58
C ALA A 172 -20.62 -35.67 -4.51
N ARG A 173 -20.11 -34.49 -4.13
CA ARG A 173 -18.95 -34.34 -3.23
C ARG A 173 -19.17 -33.37 -2.07
N TYR A 174 -20.08 -32.42 -2.21
CA TYR A 174 -20.27 -31.35 -1.23
C TYR A 174 -21.67 -31.33 -0.64
N ARG A 175 -21.76 -30.90 0.61
CA ARG A 175 -23.03 -30.76 1.31
C ARG A 175 -23.80 -29.53 0.80
N PRO A 176 -25.14 -29.54 0.80
CA PRO A 176 -25.95 -28.41 0.35
C PRO A 176 -25.58 -27.07 1.00
N GLU A 177 -25.23 -27.09 2.29
CA GLU A 177 -24.86 -25.89 3.05
C GLU A 177 -23.56 -25.28 2.52
N GLN A 178 -22.58 -26.10 2.10
CA GLN A 178 -21.33 -25.62 1.51
C GLN A 178 -21.56 -24.97 0.15
N ILE A 179 -22.46 -25.53 -0.66
CA ILE A 179 -22.81 -24.98 -1.98
C ILE A 179 -23.53 -23.63 -1.82
N VAL A 180 -24.45 -23.50 -0.85
CA VAL A 180 -25.08 -22.21 -0.55
C VAL A 180 -24.08 -21.21 0.00
N GLU A 181 -23.21 -21.63 0.93
CA GLU A 181 -22.17 -20.78 1.52
C GLU A 181 -21.15 -20.27 0.49
N SER A 182 -20.82 -21.07 -0.51
CA SER A 182 -19.94 -20.66 -1.62
C SER A 182 -20.52 -19.52 -2.46
N GLY A 183 -21.81 -19.23 -2.32
CA GLY A 183 -22.53 -18.25 -3.12
C GLY A 183 -23.00 -18.77 -4.47
N LEU A 184 -22.73 -20.03 -4.83
CA LEU A 184 -23.20 -20.62 -6.10
C LEU A 184 -24.70 -20.97 -6.10
N ALA A 185 -25.28 -21.16 -4.92
CA ALA A 185 -26.71 -21.44 -4.75
C ALA A 185 -27.41 -20.40 -3.86
N ILE A 186 -28.74 -20.33 -3.99
CA ILE A 186 -29.63 -19.54 -3.14
C ILE A 186 -30.57 -20.51 -2.43
N ALA A 187 -30.60 -20.46 -1.10
CA ALA A 187 -31.55 -21.24 -0.29
C ALA A 187 -32.98 -20.74 -0.49
N LYS A 188 -33.95 -21.66 -0.45
CA LYS A 188 -35.39 -21.35 -0.48
C LYS A 188 -35.95 -21.36 0.94
N ASP A 189 -36.94 -20.51 1.20
CA ASP A 189 -37.61 -20.44 2.52
C ASP A 189 -38.29 -21.76 2.91
N ASN A 190 -38.82 -22.49 1.93
CA ASN A 190 -39.53 -23.75 2.14
C ASN A 190 -38.62 -25.00 2.10
N GLY A 191 -37.30 -24.81 2.19
CA GLY A 191 -36.31 -25.87 2.07
C GLY A 191 -35.79 -26.09 0.64
N GLY A 192 -34.55 -26.58 0.55
CA GLY A 192 -33.81 -26.75 -0.71
C GLY A 192 -33.13 -25.47 -1.19
N SER A 193 -32.54 -25.53 -2.39
CA SER A 193 -31.81 -24.42 -3.00
C SER A 193 -31.97 -24.43 -4.52
N TYR A 194 -31.53 -23.35 -5.17
CA TYR A 194 -31.45 -23.26 -6.63
C TYR A 194 -30.19 -22.50 -7.06
N ASP A 195 -29.72 -22.77 -8.27
CA ASP A 195 -28.52 -22.18 -8.85
C ASP A 195 -28.65 -20.66 -8.90
N ARG A 196 -27.63 -19.92 -8.42
CA ARG A 196 -27.60 -18.45 -8.51
C ARG A 196 -27.47 -17.99 -9.96
N TYR A 197 -26.59 -18.64 -10.72
CA TYR A 197 -26.27 -18.31 -12.11
C TYR A 197 -27.00 -19.24 -13.05
N ARG A 198 -27.71 -18.66 -14.02
CA ARG A 198 -28.53 -19.40 -14.99
C ARG A 198 -28.45 -18.68 -16.32
N ASP A 199 -28.10 -19.41 -17.36
CA ASP A 199 -27.90 -18.91 -18.73
C ASP A 199 -26.94 -17.71 -18.83
N ARG A 200 -25.76 -17.85 -18.23
CA ARG A 200 -24.76 -16.77 -18.15
C ARG A 200 -23.36 -17.23 -18.54
N ILE A 201 -22.64 -16.38 -19.26
CA ILE A 201 -21.18 -16.44 -19.34
C ILE A 201 -20.62 -16.17 -17.94
N MET A 202 -19.72 -17.05 -17.50
CA MET A 202 -19.15 -17.06 -16.16
C MET A 202 -17.71 -16.54 -16.19
N PHE A 203 -17.41 -15.61 -15.30
CA PHE A 203 -16.11 -14.96 -15.13
C PHE A 203 -15.57 -15.33 -13.74
N PRO A 204 -14.67 -16.32 -13.61
CA PRO A 204 -14.11 -16.67 -12.30
C PRO A 204 -13.28 -15.52 -11.75
N ILE A 205 -13.47 -15.19 -10.48
CA ILE A 205 -12.68 -14.17 -9.77
C ILE A 205 -11.62 -14.92 -8.97
N ARG A 206 -10.35 -14.61 -9.25
CA ARG A 206 -9.19 -15.27 -8.61
C ARG A 206 -8.55 -14.36 -7.57
N ASN A 207 -8.16 -14.96 -6.44
CA ASN A 207 -7.35 -14.28 -5.44
C ASN A 207 -5.89 -14.13 -5.91
N ARG A 208 -5.04 -13.53 -5.08
CA ARG A 208 -3.60 -13.35 -5.37
C ARG A 208 -2.83 -14.65 -5.64
N LYS A 209 -3.32 -15.79 -5.16
CA LYS A 209 -2.75 -17.14 -5.35
C LYS A 209 -3.28 -17.84 -6.60
N GLY A 210 -4.22 -17.23 -7.33
CA GLY A 210 -4.85 -17.80 -8.51
C GLY A 210 -6.05 -18.70 -8.22
N GLN A 211 -6.46 -18.81 -6.95
CA GLN A 211 -7.58 -19.65 -6.55
C GLN A 211 -8.90 -18.95 -6.84
N VAL A 212 -9.88 -19.67 -7.38
CA VAL A 212 -11.22 -19.15 -7.63
C VAL A 212 -11.94 -18.94 -6.30
N ILE A 213 -12.32 -17.69 -6.03
CA ILE A 213 -13.00 -17.27 -4.79
C ILE A 213 -14.42 -16.74 -5.03
N GLY A 214 -14.77 -16.44 -6.27
CA GLY A 214 -16.08 -15.94 -6.66
C GLY A 214 -16.29 -16.01 -8.17
N PHE A 215 -17.46 -15.56 -8.62
CA PHE A 215 -17.80 -15.45 -10.04
C PHE A 215 -18.58 -14.17 -10.35
N GLY A 216 -18.24 -13.55 -11.47
CA GLY A 216 -19.15 -12.70 -12.25
C GLY A 216 -19.97 -13.55 -13.22
N GLY A 217 -21.18 -13.11 -13.54
CA GLY A 217 -22.07 -13.80 -14.47
C GLY A 217 -22.83 -12.82 -15.37
N ARG A 218 -22.71 -12.98 -16.68
CA ARG A 218 -23.33 -12.12 -17.68
C ARG A 218 -24.33 -12.86 -18.55
N VAL A 219 -25.54 -12.33 -18.72
CA VAL A 219 -26.53 -12.90 -19.66
C VAL A 219 -26.07 -12.77 -21.11
N MET A 220 -26.45 -13.73 -21.93
CA MET A 220 -26.24 -13.66 -23.39
C MET A 220 -27.40 -12.94 -24.10
N GLY A 221 -28.62 -13.05 -23.58
CA GLY A 221 -29.83 -12.38 -24.08
C GLY A 221 -30.24 -11.15 -23.27
N ASP A 222 -31.54 -10.86 -23.27
CA ASP A 222 -32.13 -9.64 -22.70
C ASP A 222 -32.53 -9.75 -21.21
N ASP A 223 -32.17 -10.86 -20.55
CA ASP A 223 -32.49 -11.11 -19.15
C ASP A 223 -31.82 -10.09 -18.22
N THR A 224 -32.56 -9.63 -17.20
CA THR A 224 -32.04 -8.68 -16.21
C THR A 224 -31.73 -9.36 -14.87
N PRO A 225 -30.72 -8.88 -14.11
CA PRO A 225 -29.75 -7.85 -14.49
C PRO A 225 -28.68 -8.39 -15.45
N LYS A 226 -28.10 -7.49 -16.27
CA LYS A 226 -27.09 -7.81 -17.30
C LYS A 226 -25.89 -8.54 -16.71
N TYR A 227 -25.41 -8.08 -15.55
CA TYR A 227 -24.33 -8.69 -14.78
C TYR A 227 -24.80 -8.99 -13.35
N ILE A 228 -24.32 -10.10 -12.79
CA ILE A 228 -24.41 -10.43 -11.36
C ILE A 228 -23.06 -10.88 -10.85
N ASN A 229 -22.75 -10.52 -9.62
CA ASN A 229 -21.53 -10.96 -8.93
C ASN A 229 -21.91 -11.91 -7.79
N SER A 230 -20.96 -12.74 -7.38
CA SER A 230 -21.10 -13.50 -6.14
C SER A 230 -21.45 -12.56 -4.98
N PRO A 231 -22.27 -13.02 -4.02
CA PRO A 231 -22.46 -12.28 -2.77
C PRO A 231 -21.14 -12.22 -1.99
N GLU A 232 -21.10 -11.42 -0.92
CA GLU A 232 -20.02 -11.55 0.07
C GLU A 232 -20.00 -12.97 0.63
N THR A 233 -18.83 -13.61 0.66
CA THR A 233 -18.64 -14.96 1.21
C THR A 233 -17.41 -14.99 2.12
N PRO A 234 -17.16 -16.07 2.86
CA PRO A 234 -15.92 -16.22 3.62
C PRO A 234 -14.63 -16.24 2.77
N LEU A 235 -14.75 -16.44 1.45
CA LEU A 235 -13.64 -16.42 0.50
C LEU A 235 -13.54 -15.11 -0.28
N PHE A 236 -14.63 -14.35 -0.40
CA PHE A 236 -14.74 -13.26 -1.36
C PHE A 236 -15.34 -11.99 -0.75
N HIS A 237 -14.56 -10.92 -0.81
CA HIS A 237 -14.93 -9.58 -0.38
C HIS A 237 -14.75 -8.58 -1.51
N LYS A 238 -15.84 -8.02 -2.04
CA LYS A 238 -15.81 -7.16 -3.25
C LYS A 238 -14.91 -5.94 -3.07
N GLY A 239 -14.92 -5.36 -1.87
CA GLY A 239 -14.13 -4.18 -1.53
C GLY A 239 -12.61 -4.42 -1.45
N ASN A 240 -12.15 -5.67 -1.52
CA ASN A 240 -10.74 -6.03 -1.40
C ASN A 240 -10.17 -6.64 -2.69
N GLU A 241 -11.03 -7.22 -3.53
CA GLU A 241 -10.62 -7.96 -4.72
C GLU A 241 -10.80 -7.13 -5.99
N LEU A 242 -9.92 -7.34 -6.96
CA LEU A 242 -9.94 -6.73 -8.28
C LEU A 242 -9.86 -7.84 -9.33
N TYR A 243 -10.83 -7.87 -10.24
CA TYR A 243 -10.81 -8.84 -11.34
C TYR A 243 -9.61 -8.55 -12.26
N GLY A 244 -8.93 -9.60 -12.75
CA GLY A 244 -7.79 -9.46 -13.64
C GLY A 244 -6.45 -9.20 -12.95
N LEU A 245 -6.43 -8.92 -11.63
CA LEU A 245 -5.19 -8.61 -10.93
C LEU A 245 -4.23 -9.82 -10.89
N TYR A 246 -4.75 -11.03 -10.73
CA TYR A 246 -3.94 -12.25 -10.80
C TYR A 246 -3.32 -12.43 -12.20
N GLU A 247 -4.14 -12.29 -13.23
CA GLU A 247 -3.73 -12.40 -14.63
C GLU A 247 -2.67 -11.35 -14.99
N ALA A 248 -2.88 -10.09 -14.60
CA ALA A 248 -1.95 -9.01 -14.83
C ALA A 248 -0.57 -9.31 -14.23
N ARG A 249 -0.53 -9.71 -12.96
CA ARG A 249 0.72 -10.04 -12.24
C ARG A 249 1.47 -11.22 -12.85
N ASN A 250 0.78 -12.14 -13.51
CA ASN A 250 1.41 -13.27 -14.19
C ASN A 250 1.85 -12.94 -15.62
N ALA A 251 1.25 -11.93 -16.25
CA ALA A 251 1.57 -11.55 -17.62
C ALA A 251 2.99 -10.93 -17.74
N THR A 252 3.49 -10.28 -16.68
CA THR A 252 4.84 -9.71 -16.65
C THR A 252 5.48 -9.81 -15.27
N ARG A 253 6.80 -10.01 -15.22
CA ARG A 253 7.57 -10.02 -13.96
C ARG A 253 7.62 -8.66 -13.29
N LYS A 254 7.55 -7.57 -14.07
CA LYS A 254 7.58 -6.20 -13.57
C LYS A 254 6.43 -5.44 -14.19
N LEU A 255 5.49 -5.08 -13.34
CA LEU A 255 4.30 -4.32 -13.70
C LEU A 255 4.57 -2.86 -13.32
N GLU A 256 4.51 -1.95 -14.29
CA GLU A 256 4.80 -0.53 -14.06
C GLU A 256 3.52 0.31 -13.94
N ARG A 257 2.44 -0.16 -14.58
CA ARG A 257 1.15 0.53 -14.63
C ARG A 257 0.02 -0.49 -14.51
N ILE A 258 -1.03 -0.15 -13.77
CA ILE A 258 -2.33 -0.83 -13.85
C ILE A 258 -3.40 0.14 -14.34
N VAL A 259 -4.26 -0.34 -15.24
CA VAL A 259 -5.46 0.38 -15.68
C VAL A 259 -6.66 -0.18 -14.94
N VAL A 260 -7.38 0.67 -14.20
CA VAL A 260 -8.62 0.28 -13.51
C VAL A 260 -9.81 0.66 -14.39
N VAL A 261 -10.56 -0.34 -14.83
CA VAL A 261 -11.79 -0.22 -15.64
C VAL A 261 -13.01 -0.69 -14.84
N GLU A 262 -14.22 -0.54 -15.39
CA GLU A 262 -15.46 -0.84 -14.66
C GLU A 262 -15.90 -2.31 -14.74
N GLY A 263 -15.62 -2.99 -15.85
CA GLY A 263 -16.22 -4.30 -16.15
C GLY A 263 -15.23 -5.43 -16.48
N TYR A 264 -15.72 -6.67 -16.30
CA TYR A 264 -15.01 -7.88 -16.71
C TYR A 264 -14.65 -7.88 -18.19
N MET A 265 -15.60 -7.45 -19.04
CA MET A 265 -15.41 -7.43 -20.49
C MET A 265 -14.32 -6.45 -20.89
N ASP A 266 -14.23 -5.30 -20.23
CA ASP A 266 -13.20 -4.30 -20.50
C ASP A 266 -11.81 -4.88 -20.26
N VAL A 267 -11.62 -5.56 -19.12
CA VAL A 267 -10.35 -6.23 -18.79
C VAL A 267 -9.97 -7.27 -19.84
N ILE A 268 -10.93 -8.13 -20.22
CA ILE A 268 -10.67 -9.25 -21.14
C ILE A 268 -10.44 -8.75 -22.56
N SER A 269 -11.21 -7.74 -22.99
CA SER A 269 -11.04 -7.12 -24.30
C SER A 269 -9.71 -6.40 -24.41
N LEU A 270 -9.31 -5.63 -23.40
CA LEU A 270 -7.96 -5.03 -23.36
C LEU A 270 -6.87 -6.11 -23.43
N ALA A 271 -7.02 -7.21 -22.69
CA ALA A 271 -6.08 -8.34 -22.75
C ALA A 271 -6.05 -9.02 -24.13
N GLN A 272 -7.19 -9.13 -24.83
CA GLN A 272 -7.27 -9.63 -26.20
C GLN A 272 -6.49 -8.78 -27.19
N PHE A 273 -6.35 -7.48 -26.92
CA PHE A 273 -5.50 -6.55 -27.68
C PHE A 273 -4.07 -6.43 -27.11
N GLY A 274 -3.69 -7.28 -26.15
CA GLY A 274 -2.34 -7.31 -25.58
C GLY A 274 -2.07 -6.24 -24.52
N ILE A 275 -3.11 -5.60 -23.98
CA ILE A 275 -3.07 -4.72 -22.81
C ILE A 275 -3.43 -5.58 -21.59
N THR A 276 -2.45 -6.31 -21.09
CA THR A 276 -2.63 -7.36 -20.07
C THR A 276 -2.59 -6.85 -18.63
N TYR A 277 -2.58 -5.52 -18.43
CA TYR A 277 -2.45 -4.87 -17.12
C TYR A 277 -3.71 -4.09 -16.72
N ALA A 278 -4.86 -4.48 -17.27
CA ALA A 278 -6.16 -3.98 -16.87
C ALA A 278 -6.75 -4.80 -15.70
N VAL A 279 -7.43 -4.12 -14.79
CA VAL A 279 -8.19 -4.72 -13.69
C VAL A 279 -9.55 -4.05 -13.55
N ALA A 280 -10.54 -4.74 -12.97
CA ALA A 280 -11.86 -4.17 -12.76
C ALA A 280 -12.33 -4.26 -11.30
N THR A 281 -13.09 -3.26 -10.87
CA THR A 281 -13.88 -3.36 -9.64
C THR A 281 -15.09 -4.28 -9.86
N LEU A 282 -15.62 -4.82 -8.77
CA LEU A 282 -16.56 -5.94 -8.82
C LEU A 282 -18.00 -5.46 -8.59
N GLY A 283 -18.43 -4.48 -9.39
CA GLY A 283 -19.75 -3.84 -9.29
C GLY A 283 -19.90 -2.93 -8.07
N THR A 284 -18.78 -2.34 -7.62
CA THR A 284 -18.70 -1.37 -6.53
C THR A 284 -17.77 -0.23 -6.92
N ALA A 285 -17.91 0.93 -6.29
CA ALA A 285 -16.89 1.98 -6.41
C ALA A 285 -15.52 1.46 -5.93
N THR A 286 -14.45 2.00 -6.50
CA THR A 286 -13.07 1.75 -6.03
C THR A 286 -12.95 2.08 -4.56
N THR A 287 -12.39 1.17 -3.76
CA THR A 287 -12.16 1.39 -2.32
C THR A 287 -10.72 1.82 -2.04
N GLN A 288 -10.47 2.32 -0.82
CA GLN A 288 -9.10 2.56 -0.34
C GLN A 288 -8.25 1.28 -0.37
N GLN A 289 -8.83 0.13 0.02
CA GLN A 289 -8.14 -1.17 0.02
C GLN A 289 -7.73 -1.62 -1.38
N HIS A 290 -8.53 -1.31 -2.40
CA HIS A 290 -8.14 -1.52 -3.80
C HIS A 290 -6.89 -0.72 -4.14
N ILE A 291 -6.88 0.57 -3.82
CA ILE A 291 -5.77 1.48 -4.13
C ILE A 291 -4.49 1.06 -3.41
N GLU A 292 -4.59 0.72 -2.12
CA GLU A 292 -3.45 0.19 -1.36
C GLU A 292 -2.91 -1.13 -1.93
N THR A 293 -3.81 -2.02 -2.38
CA THR A 293 -3.41 -3.26 -3.06
C THR A 293 -2.67 -2.97 -4.35
N LEU A 294 -3.15 -2.01 -5.13
CA LEU A 294 -2.52 -1.61 -6.39
C LEU A 294 -1.18 -0.91 -6.16
N TYR A 295 -1.03 -0.04 -5.16
CA TYR A 295 0.24 0.60 -4.83
C TYR A 295 1.33 -0.36 -4.37
N ARG A 296 0.97 -1.51 -3.78
CA ARG A 296 1.95 -2.57 -3.51
C ARG A 296 2.42 -3.26 -4.79
N THR A 297 1.61 -3.20 -5.85
CA THR A 297 1.87 -3.90 -7.11
C THR A 297 2.57 -3.02 -8.14
N VAL A 298 2.21 -1.73 -8.25
CA VAL A 298 2.68 -0.81 -9.29
C VAL A 298 3.01 0.59 -8.75
N PRO A 299 3.90 1.34 -9.43
CA PRO A 299 4.11 2.76 -9.18
C PRO A 299 3.01 3.67 -9.78
N GLU A 300 2.34 3.24 -10.86
CA GLU A 300 1.33 4.06 -11.56
C GLU A 300 -0.02 3.35 -11.66
N ILE A 301 -1.11 4.07 -11.35
CA ILE A 301 -2.49 3.62 -11.55
C ILE A 301 -3.20 4.62 -12.46
N VAL A 302 -3.83 4.12 -13.54
CA VAL A 302 -4.68 4.91 -14.43
C VAL A 302 -6.11 4.45 -14.24
N PHE A 303 -7.00 5.31 -13.74
CA PHE A 303 -8.42 5.02 -13.76
C PHE A 303 -9.00 5.37 -15.12
N CYS A 304 -9.68 4.43 -15.77
CA CYS A 304 -10.32 4.61 -17.07
C CYS A 304 -11.83 4.53 -16.87
N PHE A 305 -12.51 5.66 -17.10
CA PHE A 305 -13.96 5.79 -16.93
C PHE A 305 -14.65 6.11 -18.24
N ASP A 306 -15.88 5.65 -18.38
CA ASP A 306 -16.76 5.98 -19.49
C ASP A 306 -16.98 7.50 -19.56
N GLY A 307 -17.16 8.03 -20.78
CA GLY A 307 -17.30 9.47 -21.04
C GLY A 307 -18.60 10.11 -20.56
N ASP A 308 -19.42 9.38 -19.82
CA ASP A 308 -20.75 9.80 -19.41
C ASP A 308 -20.79 10.41 -18.00
N ARG A 309 -21.99 10.72 -17.51
CA ARG A 309 -22.16 11.29 -16.17
C ARG A 309 -21.82 10.28 -15.07
N ALA A 310 -22.14 9.00 -15.26
CA ALA A 310 -21.87 7.97 -14.27
C ALA A 310 -20.36 7.77 -14.11
N GLY A 311 -19.61 7.74 -15.21
CA GLY A 311 -18.14 7.67 -15.22
C GLY A 311 -17.50 8.87 -14.50
N LYS A 312 -18.01 10.09 -14.71
CA LYS A 312 -17.55 11.27 -13.95
C LYS A 312 -17.81 11.18 -12.45
N GLU A 313 -18.99 10.69 -12.05
CA GLU A 313 -19.33 10.48 -10.63
C GLU A 313 -18.49 9.35 -10.01
N ALA A 314 -18.15 8.31 -10.79
CA ALA A 314 -17.25 7.24 -10.37
C ALA A 314 -15.80 7.73 -10.21
N ALA A 315 -15.32 8.56 -11.14
CA ALA A 315 -14.01 9.20 -11.07
C ALA A 315 -13.85 10.09 -9.84
N TRP A 316 -14.89 10.86 -9.50
CA TRP A 316 -14.88 11.67 -8.29
C TRP A 316 -14.79 10.81 -7.02
N ARG A 317 -15.54 9.72 -6.95
CA ARG A 317 -15.46 8.76 -5.81
C ARG A 317 -14.09 8.09 -5.73
N ALA A 318 -13.51 7.71 -6.87
CA ALA A 318 -12.16 7.13 -6.91
C ALA A 318 -11.10 8.14 -6.45
N LEU A 319 -11.23 9.41 -6.83
CA LEU A 319 -10.41 10.50 -6.31
C LEU A 319 -10.55 10.62 -4.79
N GLU A 320 -11.76 10.74 -4.26
CA GLU A 320 -12.02 10.84 -2.81
C GLU A 320 -11.39 9.67 -2.03
N ASN A 321 -11.53 8.44 -2.52
CA ASN A 321 -10.96 7.25 -1.88
C ASN A 321 -9.43 7.13 -2.03
N THR A 322 -8.85 7.89 -2.96
CA THR A 322 -7.40 7.97 -3.17
C THR A 322 -6.72 8.95 -2.23
N LEU A 323 -7.36 10.09 -1.93
CA LEU A 323 -6.77 11.17 -1.14
C LEU A 323 -6.16 10.69 0.19
N PRO A 324 -6.82 9.81 0.99
CA PRO A 324 -6.27 9.33 2.27
C PRO A 324 -4.99 8.51 2.17
N VAL A 325 -4.73 7.91 1.01
CA VAL A 325 -3.60 6.99 0.80
C VAL A 325 -2.59 7.52 -0.20
N LEU A 326 -2.67 8.80 -0.54
CA LEU A 326 -1.78 9.45 -1.50
C LEU A 326 -0.32 9.38 -1.04
N ARG A 327 0.59 9.10 -1.97
CA ARG A 327 2.03 8.98 -1.70
C ARG A 327 2.84 9.71 -2.77
N ASP A 328 3.91 10.37 -2.37
CA ASP A 328 4.80 11.11 -3.28
C ASP A 328 5.56 10.21 -4.27
N ASP A 329 5.71 8.92 -3.96
CA ASP A 329 6.39 7.92 -4.79
C ASP A 329 5.46 7.19 -5.77
N LYS A 330 4.18 7.58 -5.83
CA LYS A 330 3.15 6.93 -6.65
C LYS A 330 2.44 7.93 -7.56
N ALA A 331 2.03 7.46 -8.74
CA ALA A 331 1.31 8.25 -9.72
C ALA A 331 -0.13 7.75 -9.89
N ILE A 332 -1.08 8.68 -9.94
CA ILE A 332 -2.47 8.41 -10.29
C ILE A 332 -2.92 9.38 -11.38
N SER A 333 -3.59 8.84 -12.39
CA SER A 333 -4.21 9.60 -13.48
C SER A 333 -5.61 9.07 -13.79
N PHE A 334 -6.37 9.90 -14.52
CA PHE A 334 -7.76 9.68 -14.90
C PHE A 334 -7.90 9.84 -16.41
N LEU A 335 -8.26 8.76 -17.09
CA LEU A 335 -8.65 8.75 -18.49
C LEU A 335 -10.17 8.76 -18.57
N PHE A 336 -10.72 9.73 -19.29
CA PHE A 336 -12.14 9.82 -19.60
C PHE A 336 -12.35 9.52 -21.07
N LEU A 337 -13.10 8.46 -21.37
CA LEU A 337 -13.34 8.06 -22.74
C LEU A 337 -14.29 9.02 -23.46
N PRO A 338 -14.34 9.00 -24.81
CA PRO A 338 -15.37 9.69 -25.56
C PRO A 338 -16.79 9.26 -25.15
N GLN A 339 -17.77 10.13 -25.34
CA GLN A 339 -19.15 9.83 -24.98
C GLN A 339 -19.68 8.63 -25.78
N GLY A 340 -20.17 7.60 -25.07
CA GLY A 340 -20.72 6.38 -25.67
C GLY A 340 -19.70 5.29 -25.94
N GLU A 341 -18.42 5.53 -25.63
CA GLU A 341 -17.36 4.52 -25.69
C GLU A 341 -17.10 3.92 -24.30
N ASP A 342 -16.84 2.61 -24.28
CA ASP A 342 -16.23 1.88 -23.16
C ASP A 342 -14.83 1.38 -23.58
N PRO A 343 -13.99 0.86 -22.66
CA PRO A 343 -12.66 0.38 -23.05
C PRO A 343 -12.71 -0.74 -24.10
N ASP A 344 -13.75 -1.58 -24.10
CA ASP A 344 -13.98 -2.64 -25.07
C ASP A 344 -14.22 -2.08 -26.49
N SER A 345 -15.12 -1.12 -26.66
CA SER A 345 -15.43 -0.51 -27.95
C SER A 345 -14.29 0.38 -28.45
N LEU A 346 -13.64 1.12 -27.55
CA LEU A 346 -12.57 2.03 -27.93
C LEU A 346 -11.33 1.27 -28.41
N VAL A 347 -10.83 0.28 -27.65
CA VAL A 347 -9.61 -0.45 -28.05
C VAL A 347 -9.78 -1.18 -29.39
N ARG A 348 -11.00 -1.65 -29.69
CA ARG A 348 -11.31 -2.26 -30.99
C ARG A 348 -11.25 -1.27 -32.15
N SER A 349 -11.65 -0.03 -31.91
CA SER A 349 -11.70 0.99 -32.97
C SER A 349 -10.34 1.63 -33.24
N ILE A 350 -9.54 1.90 -32.20
CA ILE A 350 -8.25 2.61 -32.33
C ILE A 350 -7.03 1.70 -32.24
N GLY A 351 -7.19 0.46 -31.78
CA GLY A 351 -6.08 -0.47 -31.58
C GLY A 351 -5.28 -0.21 -30.30
N LYS A 352 -4.29 -1.08 -30.06
CA LYS A 352 -3.49 -1.08 -28.83
C LYS A 352 -2.68 0.20 -28.67
N GLU A 353 -1.89 0.55 -29.68
CA GLU A 353 -0.89 1.62 -29.59
C GLU A 353 -1.56 2.97 -29.33
N ALA A 354 -2.69 3.24 -29.99
CA ALA A 354 -3.45 4.46 -29.77
C ALA A 354 -4.11 4.48 -28.38
N PHE A 355 -4.62 3.35 -27.90
CA PHE A 355 -5.16 3.26 -26.54
C PHE A 355 -4.08 3.47 -25.48
N GLU A 356 -2.87 2.93 -25.67
CA GLU A 356 -1.73 3.18 -24.78
C GLU A 356 -1.28 4.64 -24.79
N GLN A 357 -1.44 5.33 -25.91
CA GLN A 357 -1.21 6.77 -26.01
C GLN A 357 -2.25 7.56 -25.18
N GLU A 358 -3.55 7.25 -25.30
CA GLU A 358 -4.60 7.84 -24.46
C GLU A 358 -4.34 7.65 -22.95
N LEU A 359 -3.87 6.46 -22.56
CA LEU A 359 -3.47 6.20 -21.16
C LEU A 359 -2.30 7.07 -20.70
N SER A 360 -1.39 7.41 -21.62
CA SER A 360 -0.20 8.22 -21.32
C SER A 360 -0.55 9.72 -21.25
N ASP A 361 -1.59 10.14 -21.98
CA ASP A 361 -2.13 11.50 -21.98
C ASP A 361 -3.22 11.71 -20.91
N ALA A 362 -3.49 10.68 -20.09
CA ALA A 362 -4.47 10.72 -19.02
C ALA A 362 -4.21 11.88 -18.03
N ILE A 363 -5.30 12.47 -17.53
CA ILE A 363 -5.23 13.67 -16.67
C ILE A 363 -4.69 13.26 -15.31
N SER A 364 -3.59 13.89 -14.85
CA SER A 364 -3.04 13.61 -13.52
C SER A 364 -4.07 13.88 -12.41
N LEU A 365 -3.95 13.16 -11.28
CA LEU A 365 -4.81 13.37 -10.11
C LEU A 365 -4.87 14.83 -9.69
N SER A 366 -3.74 15.52 -9.68
CA SER A 366 -3.68 16.93 -9.28
C SER A 366 -4.47 17.84 -10.22
N SER A 367 -4.33 17.63 -11.53
CA SER A 367 -5.05 18.39 -12.55
C SER A 367 -6.54 18.09 -12.53
N TYR A 368 -6.91 16.81 -12.36
CA TYR A 368 -8.31 16.40 -12.25
C TYR A 368 -8.96 16.96 -10.98
N PHE A 369 -8.29 16.88 -9.83
CA PHE A 369 -8.75 17.45 -8.56
C PHE A 369 -9.13 18.93 -8.72
N LEU A 370 -8.24 19.75 -9.28
CA LEU A 370 -8.46 21.18 -9.46
C LEU A 370 -9.57 21.47 -10.48
N LYS A 371 -9.56 20.75 -11.61
CA LYS A 371 -10.54 20.94 -12.68
C LYS A 371 -11.95 20.57 -12.24
N ALA A 372 -12.12 19.39 -11.64
CA ALA A 372 -13.41 18.88 -11.21
C ALA A 372 -14.04 19.73 -10.10
N LEU A 373 -13.24 20.26 -9.16
CA LEU A 373 -13.72 21.25 -8.19
C LEU A 373 -14.09 22.58 -8.87
N GLY A 374 -13.32 23.00 -9.88
CA GLY A 374 -13.55 24.26 -10.60
C GLY A 374 -14.83 24.25 -11.42
N GLU A 375 -15.25 23.08 -11.90
CA GLU A 375 -16.53 22.90 -12.60
C GLU A 375 -17.74 23.08 -11.65
N GLN A 376 -17.57 22.89 -10.34
CA GLN A 376 -18.64 23.04 -9.34
C GLN A 376 -18.79 24.49 -8.84
N PHE A 377 -17.70 25.27 -8.87
CA PHE A 377 -17.66 26.61 -8.28
C PHE A 377 -17.06 27.63 -9.23
N ASN A 378 -17.76 28.74 -9.44
CA ASN A 378 -17.25 29.82 -10.28
C ASN A 378 -16.08 30.57 -9.60
N VAL A 379 -14.85 30.18 -9.90
CA VAL A 379 -13.63 30.82 -9.38
C VAL A 379 -13.37 32.23 -9.94
N SER A 380 -14.24 32.75 -10.83
CA SER A 380 -14.14 34.12 -11.35
C SER A 380 -14.67 35.19 -10.38
N ASN A 381 -15.44 34.82 -9.35
CA ASN A 381 -15.97 35.73 -8.34
C ASN A 381 -15.57 35.33 -6.91
N ASN A 382 -15.73 36.25 -5.95
CA ASN A 382 -15.23 36.07 -4.59
C ASN A 382 -15.99 34.96 -3.84
N GLU A 383 -17.31 34.87 -4.01
CA GLU A 383 -18.17 33.87 -3.37
C GLU A 383 -17.87 32.45 -3.87
N GLY A 384 -17.59 32.29 -5.16
CA GLY A 384 -17.20 31.02 -5.76
C GLY A 384 -15.78 30.62 -5.36
N LYS A 385 -14.82 31.55 -5.34
CA LYS A 385 -13.49 31.31 -4.76
C LYS A 385 -13.56 30.85 -3.30
N ALA A 386 -14.39 31.49 -2.48
CA ALA A 386 -14.55 31.12 -1.07
C ALA A 386 -15.11 29.70 -0.92
N ARG A 387 -16.14 29.34 -1.70
CA ARG A 387 -16.71 27.98 -1.71
C ARG A 387 -15.73 26.93 -2.22
N TYR A 388 -15.02 27.22 -3.32
CA TYR A 388 -13.98 26.36 -3.87
C TYR A 388 -12.89 26.06 -2.83
N VAL A 389 -12.34 27.10 -2.18
CA VAL A 389 -11.29 26.92 -1.16
C VAL A 389 -11.81 26.13 0.04
N ASN A 390 -13.07 26.35 0.45
CA ASN A 390 -13.65 25.60 1.56
C ASN A 390 -13.78 24.11 1.23
N GLU A 391 -14.29 23.78 0.04
CA GLU A 391 -14.45 22.38 -0.38
C GLU A 391 -13.10 21.69 -0.61
N ALA A 392 -12.17 22.38 -1.29
CA ALA A 392 -10.80 21.89 -1.47
C ALA A 392 -10.12 21.62 -0.12
N ASN A 393 -10.32 22.49 0.88
CA ASN A 393 -9.77 22.29 2.22
C ASN A 393 -10.35 21.05 2.91
N LYS A 394 -11.65 20.75 2.74
CA LYS A 394 -12.22 19.51 3.31
C LYS A 394 -11.55 18.25 2.75
N LEU A 395 -11.31 18.24 1.44
CA LEU A 395 -10.65 17.12 0.76
C LEU A 395 -9.17 17.03 1.12
N LEU A 396 -8.46 18.17 1.21
CA LEU A 396 -7.05 18.21 1.58
C LEU A 396 -6.80 17.79 3.03
N LYS A 397 -7.80 17.85 3.92
CA LYS A 397 -7.66 17.40 5.32
C LYS A 397 -7.29 15.93 5.42
N VAL A 398 -7.86 15.08 4.57
CA VAL A 398 -7.57 13.63 4.60
C VAL A 398 -6.29 13.27 3.88
N VAL A 399 -5.70 14.19 3.10
CA VAL A 399 -4.44 13.95 2.38
C VAL A 399 -3.27 13.93 3.37
N PRO A 400 -2.43 12.88 3.37
CA PRO A 400 -1.21 12.83 4.16
C PRO A 400 -0.27 14.01 3.88
N GLU A 401 0.48 14.45 4.90
CA GLU A 401 1.51 15.48 4.71
C GLU A 401 2.56 14.99 3.70
N SER A 402 2.67 15.70 2.60
CA SER A 402 3.41 15.27 1.41
C SER A 402 3.76 16.47 0.53
N LEU A 403 4.78 16.33 -0.32
CA LEU A 403 5.12 17.38 -1.29
C LEU A 403 3.95 17.63 -2.25
N LEU A 404 3.22 16.57 -2.62
CA LEU A 404 2.05 16.68 -3.49
C LEU A 404 0.92 17.52 -2.85
N LYS A 405 0.65 17.33 -1.55
CA LYS A 405 -0.32 18.16 -0.80
C LYS A 405 0.10 19.64 -0.81
N ASP A 406 1.37 19.89 -0.56
CA ASP A 406 1.95 21.24 -0.57
C ASP A 406 1.79 21.95 -1.92
N GLN A 407 2.01 21.19 -3.00
CA GLN A 407 1.87 21.65 -4.38
C GLN A 407 0.40 21.93 -4.73
N LEU A 408 -0.53 21.04 -4.33
CA LEU A 408 -1.97 21.27 -4.49
C LEU A 408 -2.42 22.56 -3.80
N ILE A 409 -1.98 22.80 -2.57
CA ILE A 409 -2.27 24.05 -1.84
C ILE A 409 -1.72 25.25 -2.60
N GLN A 410 -0.49 25.15 -3.13
CA GLN A 410 0.10 26.22 -3.92
C GLN A 410 -0.70 26.51 -5.21
N ASP A 411 -1.18 25.47 -5.89
CA ASP A 411 -1.93 25.63 -7.13
C ASP A 411 -3.36 26.15 -6.88
N ILE A 412 -4.00 25.77 -5.78
CA ILE A 412 -5.25 26.41 -5.30
C ILE A 412 -5.02 27.89 -5.01
N SER A 413 -3.91 28.24 -4.36
CA SER A 413 -3.56 29.63 -4.06
C SER A 413 -3.41 30.45 -5.34
N LYS A 414 -2.70 29.92 -6.36
CA LYS A 414 -2.57 30.56 -7.67
C LYS A 414 -3.91 30.70 -8.39
N LEU A 415 -4.72 29.64 -8.41
CA LEU A 415 -6.00 29.60 -9.12
C LEU A 415 -7.01 30.60 -8.52
N THR A 416 -7.04 30.72 -7.20
CA THR A 416 -8.04 31.54 -6.50
C THR A 416 -7.54 32.95 -6.18
N GLY A 417 -6.22 33.16 -6.13
CA GLY A 417 -5.59 34.39 -5.65
C GLY A 417 -5.65 34.53 -4.12
N VAL A 418 -6.12 33.51 -3.39
CA VAL A 418 -6.10 33.50 -1.92
C VAL A 418 -4.71 33.11 -1.45
N GLU A 419 -4.11 33.90 -0.56
CA GLU A 419 -2.77 33.61 -0.03
C GLU A 419 -2.70 32.23 0.64
N LYS A 420 -1.61 31.49 0.38
CA LYS A 420 -1.34 30.16 0.96
C LYS A 420 -1.52 30.16 2.48
N ALA A 421 -1.05 31.20 3.18
CA ALA A 421 -1.18 31.32 4.63
C ALA A 421 -2.65 31.32 5.10
N ASN A 422 -3.56 31.93 4.34
CA ASN A 422 -4.98 31.97 4.68
C ASN A 422 -5.69 30.64 4.37
N ILE A 423 -5.22 29.89 3.37
CA ILE A 423 -5.71 28.54 3.08
C ILE A 423 -5.32 27.59 4.22
N LEU A 424 -4.06 27.63 4.66
CA LEU A 424 -3.52 26.84 5.77
C LEU A 424 -4.22 27.16 7.10
N LYS A 425 -4.37 28.45 7.45
CA LYS A 425 -5.12 28.87 8.66
C LYS A 425 -6.54 28.32 8.67
N ARG A 426 -7.22 28.24 7.52
CA ARG A 426 -8.58 27.67 7.44
C ARG A 426 -8.61 26.15 7.57
N GLN A 427 -7.49 25.45 7.37
CA GLN A 427 -7.39 24.05 7.78
C GLN A 427 -7.28 23.94 9.30
N GLU A 428 -6.50 24.82 9.94
CA GLU A 428 -6.29 24.90 11.39
C GLU A 428 -7.57 25.34 12.18
N VAL A 429 -8.30 26.35 11.71
CA VAL A 429 -9.52 26.89 12.38
C VAL A 429 -10.69 25.88 12.36
N ASN A 430 -10.64 24.91 11.45
CA ASN A 430 -11.63 23.86 11.32
C ASN A 430 -11.14 22.53 11.94
N SER A 431 -10.04 22.58 12.69
CA SER A 431 -9.42 21.49 13.44
C SER A 431 -9.27 21.82 14.95
N ASP A 432 -10.06 22.76 15.49
CA ASP A 432 -10.11 23.08 16.92
C ASP A 432 -10.79 21.99 17.80
N GLN A 433 -10.66 20.73 17.38
CA GLN A 433 -10.43 19.63 18.31
C GLN A 433 -9.16 18.89 17.86
N GLN A 434 -8.08 19.14 18.61
CA GLN A 434 -6.77 18.47 18.65
C GLN A 434 -5.61 19.06 17.81
N GLU A 435 -4.94 20.03 18.45
CA GLU A 435 -3.50 20.30 18.66
C GLU A 435 -2.37 19.84 17.68
N PRO A 436 -1.22 20.57 17.64
CA PRO A 436 -0.59 21.01 16.39
C PRO A 436 0.87 20.57 16.14
N MET A 437 1.13 20.08 14.91
CA MET A 437 1.90 20.72 13.82
C MET A 437 3.45 20.95 13.84
N ARG A 438 4.05 20.66 12.65
CA ARG A 438 5.21 21.28 11.89
C ARG A 438 6.56 20.52 11.95
N GLY A 439 7.35 20.35 10.87
CA GLY A 439 7.28 20.72 9.45
C GLY A 439 8.69 20.82 8.78
N ALA A 440 8.83 20.24 7.56
CA ALA A 440 9.71 20.56 6.39
C ALA A 440 11.28 20.64 6.54
N ALA A 441 12.18 20.37 5.58
CA ALA A 441 12.13 20.19 4.11
C ALA A 441 13.44 19.58 3.51
N ARG A 442 13.33 19.17 2.22
CA ARG A 442 14.29 19.18 1.08
C ARG A 442 15.30 18.02 0.82
N ALA A 443 15.27 17.59 -0.46
CA ALA A 443 16.08 16.57 -1.11
C ALA A 443 17.28 17.14 -1.89
N LYS A 444 18.36 16.34 -2.04
CA LYS A 444 19.16 16.12 -3.29
C LYS A 444 20.36 15.15 -3.11
N THR A 445 20.44 14.16 -4.02
CA THR A 445 21.60 13.50 -4.70
C THR A 445 22.86 12.99 -3.96
N TYR A 446 23.11 11.67 -4.13
CA TYR A 446 24.36 10.86 -4.27
C TYR A 446 25.73 11.39 -3.77
N GLN A 447 26.40 10.63 -2.87
CA GLN A 447 27.73 9.98 -3.06
C GLN A 447 28.27 9.44 -1.72
N HIS A 448 29.02 8.33 -1.81
CA HIS A 448 29.73 7.69 -0.71
C HIS A 448 30.68 8.68 0.00
N SER A 449 30.72 8.57 1.34
CA SER A 449 31.41 9.42 2.34
C SER A 449 30.68 10.73 2.68
N VAL A 450 29.62 10.66 3.48
CA VAL A 450 29.02 11.83 4.15
C VAL A 450 29.15 11.64 5.65
N THR A 451 29.77 12.60 6.33
CA THR A 451 29.63 12.78 7.78
C THR A 451 28.16 13.06 8.08
N HIS A 452 27.44 12.07 8.62
CA HIS A 452 26.05 12.24 9.00
C HIS A 452 25.92 13.32 10.11
N PRO A 453 24.86 14.15 10.10
CA PRO A 453 24.57 15.02 11.24
C PRO A 453 24.52 14.23 12.56
N PRO A 454 24.96 14.78 13.69
CA PRO A 454 25.12 14.03 14.94
C PRO A 454 23.89 13.23 15.38
N ILE A 455 22.70 13.82 15.24
CA ILE A 455 21.41 13.17 15.58
C ILE A 455 21.18 11.95 14.68
N ARG A 456 21.29 12.13 13.35
CA ARG A 456 21.11 11.04 12.38
C ARG A 456 22.12 9.92 12.61
N TYR A 457 23.37 10.26 12.90
CA TYR A 457 24.41 9.27 13.17
C TYR A 457 24.18 8.53 14.49
N ALA A 458 23.71 9.22 15.52
CA ALA A 458 23.30 8.60 16.78
C ALA A 458 22.19 7.55 16.57
N CYS A 459 21.17 7.86 15.75
CA CYS A 459 20.14 6.88 15.39
C CYS A 459 20.72 5.67 14.64
N ILE A 460 21.60 5.89 13.66
CA ILE A 460 22.25 4.78 12.92
C ILE A 460 23.04 3.89 13.88
N LEU A 461 23.81 4.48 14.81
CA LEU A 461 24.58 3.74 15.80
C LEU A 461 23.67 2.93 16.73
N LEU A 462 22.58 3.51 17.25
CA LEU A 462 21.63 2.79 18.10
C LEU A 462 20.91 1.66 17.38
N LEU A 463 20.54 1.84 16.11
CA LEU A 463 19.91 0.77 15.32
C LEU A 463 20.86 -0.40 15.06
N ASN A 464 22.15 -0.13 14.90
CA ASN A 464 23.15 -1.18 14.70
C ASN A 464 23.63 -1.78 16.03
N LYS A 465 23.58 -1.00 17.13
CA LYS A 465 24.02 -1.40 18.46
C LYS A 465 23.18 -0.74 19.57
N PRO A 466 22.03 -1.34 19.92
CA PRO A 466 21.12 -0.80 20.93
C PRO A 466 21.76 -0.63 22.32
N SER A 467 22.77 -1.43 22.66
CA SER A 467 23.48 -1.35 23.96
C SER A 467 24.17 -0.01 24.22
N LEU A 468 24.41 0.80 23.18
CA LEU A 468 24.99 2.14 23.31
C LEU A 468 24.11 3.11 24.12
N ILE A 469 22.85 2.74 24.36
CA ILE A 469 21.92 3.50 25.20
C ILE A 469 22.45 3.76 26.61
N GLU A 470 23.35 2.92 27.13
CA GLU A 470 24.00 3.09 28.44
C GLU A 470 24.74 4.44 28.58
N PHE A 471 25.10 5.08 27.46
CA PHE A 471 25.76 6.39 27.45
C PHE A 471 24.78 7.57 27.48
N VAL A 472 23.47 7.33 27.32
CA VAL A 472 22.43 8.34 27.43
C VAL A 472 22.13 8.59 28.91
N LYS A 473 22.60 9.71 29.44
CA LYS A 473 22.43 10.05 30.86
C LYS A 473 21.10 10.73 31.19
N ASN A 474 20.52 11.47 30.24
CA ASN A 474 19.29 12.25 30.44
C ASN A 474 18.45 12.18 29.14
N PRO A 475 17.67 11.10 28.93
CA PRO A 475 16.84 10.91 27.74
C PRO A 475 15.89 12.07 27.49
N GLU A 476 15.22 12.57 28.54
CA GLU A 476 14.26 13.68 28.49
C GLU A 476 14.85 14.93 27.83
N ARG A 477 16.13 15.22 28.10
CA ARG A 477 16.79 16.42 27.55
C ARG A 477 16.91 16.39 26.03
N ILE A 478 16.95 15.21 25.41
CA ILE A 478 17.06 15.05 23.96
C ILE A 478 15.75 15.50 23.29
N ALA A 479 14.61 15.12 23.85
CA ALA A 479 13.29 15.51 23.35
C ALA A 479 13.06 17.03 23.42
N TYR A 480 13.53 17.70 24.48
CA TYR A 480 13.32 19.14 24.67
C TYR A 480 14.28 20.06 23.88
N THR A 481 15.19 19.52 23.06
CA THR A 481 16.15 20.35 22.31
C THR A 481 15.54 21.13 21.15
N ASN A 482 14.37 20.72 20.62
CA ASN A 482 13.74 21.27 19.41
C ASN A 482 14.66 21.26 18.17
N LEU A 483 15.66 20.37 18.13
CA LEU A 483 16.53 20.22 16.96
C LEU A 483 15.88 19.23 15.96
N PRO A 484 16.04 19.43 14.64
CA PRO A 484 15.47 18.52 13.66
C PRO A 484 15.92 17.06 13.86
N GLY A 485 14.96 16.15 14.03
CA GLY A 485 15.19 14.71 14.17
C GLY A 485 15.40 14.21 15.61
N THR A 486 15.33 15.08 16.63
CA THR A 486 15.46 14.62 18.03
C THR A 486 14.25 13.88 18.53
N ASP A 487 13.07 14.11 17.97
CA ASP A 487 11.87 13.35 18.31
C ASP A 487 12.05 11.87 17.95
N LEU A 488 12.55 11.59 16.74
CA LEU A 488 12.87 10.21 16.32
C LEU A 488 13.95 9.58 17.19
N LEU A 489 15.01 10.32 17.55
CA LEU A 489 16.06 9.82 18.44
C LEU A 489 15.52 9.54 19.84
N ALA A 490 14.66 10.41 20.37
CA ALA A 490 14.04 10.24 21.68
C ALA A 490 13.11 9.02 21.69
N THR A 491 12.24 8.87 20.70
CA THR A 491 11.36 7.70 20.55
C THR A 491 12.16 6.40 20.39
N LEU A 492 13.29 6.44 19.68
CA LEU A 492 14.19 5.29 19.55
C LEU A 492 14.83 4.92 20.90
N ILE A 493 15.30 5.91 21.66
CA ILE A 493 15.87 5.72 23.00
C ILE A 493 14.80 5.12 23.93
N GLU A 494 13.61 5.72 24.00
CA GLU A 494 12.49 5.24 24.81
C GLU A 494 12.13 3.79 24.46
N SER A 495 12.03 3.45 23.17
CA SER A 495 11.73 2.09 22.73
C SER A 495 12.79 1.07 23.11
N ILE A 496 14.07 1.48 23.17
CA ILE A 496 15.18 0.62 23.61
C ILE A 496 15.23 0.53 25.14
N GLU A 497 14.91 1.60 25.89
CA GLU A 497 14.82 1.56 27.36
C GLU A 497 13.69 0.63 27.82
N GLU A 498 12.53 0.69 27.16
CA GLU A 498 11.40 -0.21 27.42
C GLU A 498 11.70 -1.67 27.05
N SER A 499 12.64 -1.89 26.12
CA SER A 499 12.99 -3.23 25.63
C SER A 499 14.49 -3.33 25.30
N PRO A 500 15.37 -3.53 26.31
CA PRO A 500 16.83 -3.44 26.14
C PRO A 500 17.46 -4.42 25.14
N HIS A 501 16.73 -5.47 24.76
CA HIS A 501 17.15 -6.48 23.78
C HIS A 501 16.51 -6.29 22.40
N ILE A 502 15.78 -5.18 22.18
CA ILE A 502 15.15 -4.92 20.90
C ILE A 502 16.20 -4.67 19.83
N ASN A 503 16.02 -5.27 18.65
CA ASN A 503 16.88 -5.04 17.49
C ASN A 503 16.15 -4.17 16.44
N ALA A 504 16.89 -3.72 15.41
CA ALA A 504 16.34 -2.82 14.40
C ALA A 504 15.14 -3.39 13.63
N VAL A 505 15.14 -4.69 13.33
CA VAL A 505 14.01 -5.31 12.61
C VAL A 505 12.76 -5.42 13.48
N THR A 506 12.92 -5.69 14.78
CA THR A 506 11.79 -5.71 15.72
C THR A 506 11.19 -4.32 15.88
N LEU A 507 12.03 -3.27 15.97
CA LEU A 507 11.57 -1.87 15.92
C LEU A 507 10.78 -1.57 14.63
N LEU A 508 11.30 -2.03 13.48
CA LEU A 508 10.64 -1.87 12.19
C LEU A 508 9.25 -2.51 12.17
N GLU A 509 9.10 -3.72 12.68
CA GLU A 509 7.81 -4.41 12.73
C GLU A 509 6.85 -3.78 13.76
N ARG A 510 7.35 -3.27 14.89
CA ARG A 510 6.54 -2.53 15.87
C ARG A 510 6.00 -1.22 15.32
N TRP A 511 6.79 -0.53 14.49
CA TRP A 511 6.42 0.75 13.89
C TRP A 511 5.77 0.61 12.52
N ARG A 512 5.54 -0.61 12.03
CA ARG A 512 4.87 -0.86 10.76
C ARG A 512 3.50 -0.17 10.72
N TYR A 513 3.20 0.49 9.60
CA TYR A 513 2.00 1.29 9.36
C TYR A 513 1.86 2.53 10.27
N THR A 514 2.95 2.99 10.87
CA THR A 514 3.00 4.28 11.59
C THR A 514 3.80 5.31 10.81
N GLU A 515 3.70 6.57 11.20
CA GLU A 515 4.47 7.67 10.60
C GLU A 515 6.00 7.53 10.78
N LEU A 516 6.43 6.66 11.70
CA LEU A 516 7.84 6.39 11.99
C LEU A 516 8.47 5.36 11.04
N GLU A 517 7.66 4.49 10.41
CA GLU A 517 8.16 3.43 9.51
C GLU A 517 9.03 3.97 8.37
N PRO A 518 8.62 5.00 7.60
CA PRO A 518 9.43 5.50 6.50
C PRO A 518 10.77 6.10 6.98
N GLN A 519 10.78 6.75 8.14
CA GLN A 519 11.98 7.36 8.71
C GLN A 519 12.98 6.28 9.16
N LEU A 520 12.48 5.22 9.79
CA LEU A 520 13.29 4.09 10.22
C LEU A 520 13.87 3.31 9.02
N LEU A 521 13.05 3.04 8.00
CA LEU A 521 13.51 2.40 6.76
C LEU A 521 14.64 3.19 6.09
N GLU A 522 14.57 4.52 6.10
CA GLU A 522 15.63 5.38 5.56
C GLU A 522 16.93 5.30 6.36
N LEU A 523 16.85 5.19 7.68
CA LEU A 523 18.03 5.02 8.55
C LEU A 523 18.66 3.62 8.39
N MET A 524 17.84 2.58 8.26
CA MET A 524 18.28 1.18 8.15
C MET A 524 19.07 0.88 6.86
N LYS A 525 19.04 1.77 5.87
CA LYS A 525 19.91 1.71 4.67
C LYS A 525 21.39 1.90 5.00
N TRP A 526 21.70 2.52 6.15
CA TRP A 526 23.05 2.93 6.52
C TRP A 526 23.63 2.04 7.63
N GLN A 527 24.95 2.07 7.78
CA GLN A 527 25.69 1.35 8.83
C GLN A 527 26.96 2.11 9.23
N PRO A 528 27.45 1.96 10.48
CA PRO A 528 28.71 2.55 10.91
C PRO A 528 29.91 2.04 10.09
N ALA A 529 30.94 2.88 9.96
CA ALA A 529 32.15 2.52 9.20
C ALA A 529 32.95 1.40 9.90
N SER A 530 33.01 1.41 11.23
CA SER A 530 33.71 0.43 12.04
C SER A 530 32.74 -0.51 12.76
N ASP A 531 33.11 -1.79 12.89
CA ASP A 531 32.43 -2.74 13.81
C ASP A 531 33.07 -2.73 15.20
N ASP A 532 34.18 -1.99 15.37
CA ASP A 532 34.87 -1.92 16.65
C ASP A 532 33.99 -1.23 17.69
N GLU A 533 33.74 -1.95 18.79
CA GLU A 533 32.81 -1.53 19.83
C GLU A 533 33.27 -0.25 20.54
N GLU A 534 34.57 -0.10 20.76
CA GLU A 534 35.14 1.07 21.42
C GLU A 534 35.04 2.29 20.51
N ILE A 535 35.25 2.10 19.21
CA ILE A 535 35.10 3.17 18.20
C ILE A 535 33.64 3.63 18.15
N GLN A 536 32.68 2.70 18.02
CA GLN A 536 31.26 3.06 18.00
C GLN A 536 30.82 3.75 19.29
N ALA A 537 31.29 3.29 20.46
CA ALA A 537 31.00 3.94 21.74
C ALA A 537 31.57 5.36 21.81
N ARG A 538 32.78 5.57 21.30
CA ARG A 538 33.41 6.90 21.23
C ARG A 538 32.65 7.83 20.28
N GLU A 539 32.28 7.33 19.11
CA GLU A 539 31.50 8.07 18.11
C GLU A 539 30.13 8.46 18.65
N PHE A 540 29.43 7.53 19.31
CA PHE A 540 28.12 7.78 19.91
C PHE A 540 28.20 8.84 21.01
N LYS A 541 29.18 8.74 21.92
CA LYS A 541 29.46 9.79 22.92
C LYS A 541 29.74 11.14 22.27
N GLY A 542 30.50 11.15 21.18
CA GLY A 542 30.76 12.34 20.37
C GLY A 542 29.47 12.96 19.83
N CYS A 543 28.54 12.13 19.31
CA CYS A 543 27.23 12.59 18.86
C CYS A 543 26.44 13.24 20.00
N LEU A 544 26.35 12.60 21.17
CA LEU A 544 25.62 13.14 22.32
C LEU A 544 26.18 14.49 22.78
N VAL A 545 27.51 14.64 22.85
CA VAL A 545 28.14 15.93 23.18
C VAL A 545 27.84 16.99 22.12
N SER A 546 27.88 16.62 20.85
CA SER A 546 27.56 17.56 19.77
C SER A 546 26.10 17.99 19.78
N ILE A 547 25.16 17.10 20.12
CA ILE A 547 23.72 17.41 20.24
C ILE A 547 23.50 18.41 21.39
N ASP A 548 24.09 18.16 22.55
CA ASP A 548 24.00 19.07 23.71
C ASP A 548 24.61 20.46 23.38
N LYS A 549 25.76 20.50 22.69
CA LYS A 549 26.38 21.76 22.24
C LYS A 549 25.49 22.51 21.24
N GLN A 550 24.90 21.81 20.27
CA GLN A 550 23.98 22.41 19.29
C GLN A 550 22.71 22.94 19.95
N SER A 551 22.14 22.20 20.88
CA SER A 551 20.94 22.59 21.62
C SER A 551 21.16 23.89 22.41
N ARG A 552 22.27 23.97 23.15
CA ARG A 552 22.65 25.18 23.90
C ARG A 552 22.84 26.39 22.98
N LYS A 553 23.48 26.19 21.82
CA LYS A 553 23.69 27.24 20.83
C LYS A 553 22.35 27.74 20.26
N TYR A 554 21.46 26.83 19.88
CA TYR A 554 20.13 27.17 19.38
C TYR A 554 19.30 27.92 20.43
N HIS A 555 19.37 27.48 21.70
CA HIS A 555 18.68 28.16 22.80
C HIS A 555 19.22 29.59 23.02
N LEU A 556 20.55 29.76 23.00
CA LEU A 556 21.18 31.07 23.08
C LEU A 556 20.75 31.98 21.92
N GLU A 557 20.75 31.48 20.67
CA GLU A 557 20.31 32.25 19.50
C GLU A 557 18.84 32.69 19.62
N ARG A 558 17.97 31.84 20.17
CA ARG A 558 16.57 32.21 20.47
C ARG A 558 16.47 33.31 21.53
N LEU A 559 17.28 33.25 22.58
CA LEU A 559 17.31 34.29 23.63
C LEU A 559 17.82 35.61 23.06
N LEU A 560 18.91 35.60 22.30
CA LEU A 560 19.45 36.81 21.64
C LEU A 560 18.42 37.43 20.67
N HIS A 561 17.71 36.60 19.90
CA HIS A 561 16.64 37.08 19.01
C HIS A 561 15.48 37.69 19.82
N LYS A 562 15.07 37.06 20.92
CA LYS A 562 14.02 37.58 21.81
C LYS A 562 14.44 38.88 22.49
N GLU A 563 15.70 39.00 22.92
CA GLU A 563 16.24 40.24 23.48
C GLU A 563 16.11 41.39 22.47
N SER A 564 16.45 41.13 21.20
CA SER A 564 16.39 42.13 20.12
C SER A 564 14.97 42.56 19.73
N THR A 565 13.94 41.76 20.03
CA THR A 565 12.56 41.98 19.57
C THR A 565 11.59 42.39 20.67
N SER A 566 11.68 41.77 21.85
CA SER A 566 10.70 41.93 22.94
C SER A 566 11.32 42.09 24.33
N GLY A 567 12.65 42.05 24.45
CA GLY A 567 13.36 42.01 25.73
C GLY A 567 13.29 40.65 26.43
N LEU A 568 14.22 40.43 27.37
CA LEU A 568 14.30 39.21 28.19
C LEU A 568 13.77 39.46 29.61
N SER A 569 13.14 38.44 30.19
CA SER A 569 12.88 38.39 31.63
C SER A 569 14.17 38.22 32.45
N GLU A 570 14.12 38.45 33.77
CA GLU A 570 15.29 38.24 34.65
C GLU A 570 15.81 36.80 34.61
N GLN A 571 14.90 35.82 34.54
CA GLN A 571 15.25 34.41 34.40
C GLN A 571 15.94 34.14 33.07
N GLU A 572 15.40 34.62 31.96
CA GLU A 572 15.95 34.42 30.63
C GLU A 572 17.32 35.10 30.44
N ARG A 573 17.52 36.27 31.06
CA ARG A 573 18.82 36.96 31.08
C ARG A 573 19.85 36.18 31.90
N SER A 574 19.44 35.57 33.00
CA SER A 574 20.30 34.65 33.78
C SER A 574 20.68 33.41 32.95
N ASP A 575 19.71 32.84 32.22
CA ASP A 575 19.91 31.68 31.36
C ASP A 575 20.85 32.00 30.18
N GLU A 576 20.71 33.18 29.56
CA GLU A 576 21.60 33.66 28.50
C GLU A 576 23.06 33.77 28.98
N ILE A 577 23.30 34.41 30.14
CA ILE A 577 24.63 34.54 30.74
C ILE A 577 25.22 33.15 31.07
N PHE A 578 24.39 32.25 31.59
CA PHE A 578 24.79 30.89 31.89
C PHE A 578 25.21 30.11 30.62
N LEU A 579 24.40 30.17 29.56
CA LEU A 579 24.67 29.50 28.29
C LEU A 579 25.93 30.04 27.60
N ASN A 580 26.12 31.37 27.59
CA ASN A 580 27.34 32.00 27.07
C ASN A 580 28.59 31.51 27.82
N ARG A 581 28.54 31.40 29.16
CA ARG A 581 29.66 30.87 29.95
C ARG A 581 29.93 29.38 29.68
N GLN A 582 28.89 28.59 29.44
CA GLN A 582 29.02 27.16 29.13
C GLN A 582 29.63 26.93 27.74
N LEU A 583 29.21 27.71 26.73
CA LEU A 583 29.70 27.59 25.35
C LEU A 583 31.15 28.11 25.19
N CYS A 584 31.59 29.06 26.01
CA CYS A 584 32.99 29.54 26.00
C CYS A 584 33.98 28.62 26.74
N LYS A 585 33.50 27.65 27.54
CA LYS A 585 34.33 26.72 28.32
C LYS A 585 34.59 25.37 27.63
N GLN A 586 33.98 25.12 26.47
CA GLN A 586 34.02 23.87 25.71
C GLN A 586 34.56 24.06 24.29
#